data_AF-A0AA90SRW2-F1
#
_entry.id   AF-A0AA90SRW2-F1
#
_cell.length_a   1.000
_cell.length_b   1.000
_cell.length_c   1.000
_cell.angle_alpha   90.00
_cell.angle_beta   90.00
_cell.angle_gamma   90.00
#
_symmetry.space_group_name_H-M   'P 1'
#
loop_
_entity.id
_entity.type
_entity.pdbx_description
1 polymer ?
#
loop_
_entity_poly.entity_id
_entity_poly.type
_entity_poly.pdbx_seq_one_letter_code
_entity_poly.pdbx_strand_id
1 'polypeptide(L)'
;MIGKRIKDNIDAAVNVATNSVAKSGEIVDGAAQALKGDVAGGVGKIAASATNIATTAASEGVKMARQNLDGVRAAADSVADEVNKPR
;
A
#
# COMPACT_ATOMS: atom_id res chain seq x y z
N MET A 1 -18.96 8.56 7.44
CA MET A 1 -17.89 8.65 6.41
C MET A 1 -16.50 8.33 6.96
N ILE A 2 -16.11 8.80 8.15
CA ILE A 2 -14.77 8.55 8.73
C ILE A 2 -14.49 7.06 8.99
N GLY A 3 -15.44 6.31 9.56
CA GLY A 3 -15.25 4.89 9.86
C GLY A 3 -14.98 4.02 8.63
N LYS A 4 -15.59 4.33 7.49
CA LYS A 4 -15.31 3.63 6.21
C LYS A 4 -13.88 3.90 5.74
N ARG A 5 -13.42 5.15 5.80
CA ARG A 5 -12.05 5.54 5.41
C ARG A 5 -10.99 4.89 6.31
N ILE A 6 -11.24 4.82 7.62
CA ILE A 6 -10.34 4.12 8.54
C ILE A 6 -10.25 2.64 8.16
N LYS A 7 -11.38 2.00 7.87
CA LYS A 7 -11.40 0.61 7.42
C LYS A 7 -10.63 0.41 6.11
N ASP A 8 -10.89 1.26 5.10
CA ASP A 8 -10.20 1.18 3.81
C ASP A 8 -8.67 1.36 3.96
N ASN A 9 -8.23 2.25 4.87
CA ASN A 9 -6.83 2.44 5.20
C ASN A 9 -6.20 1.22 5.90
N ILE A 10 -6.95 0.55 6.79
CA ILE A 10 -6.51 -0.68 7.44
C ILE A 10 -6.41 -1.81 6.40
N ASP A 11 -7.41 -1.97 5.55
CA ASP A 11 -7.42 -3.01 4.51
C ASP A 11 -6.26 -2.81 3.52
N ALA A 12 -5.95 -1.56 3.15
CA ALA A 12 -4.78 -1.21 2.34
C ALA A 12 -3.47 -1.64 3.01
N ALA A 13 -3.29 -1.32 4.31
CA ALA A 13 -2.12 -1.73 5.06
C ALA A 13 -2.00 -3.26 5.20
N VAL A 14 -3.11 -3.94 5.43
CA VAL A 14 -3.18 -5.41 5.49
C VAL A 14 -2.76 -6.01 4.16
N ASN A 15 -3.25 -5.49 3.02
CA ASN A 15 -2.86 -5.97 1.70
C ASN A 15 -1.36 -5.84 1.45
N VAL A 16 -0.76 -4.71 1.84
CA VAL A 16 0.71 -4.53 1.75
C VAL A 16 1.43 -5.57 2.59
N ALA A 17 0.99 -5.80 3.82
CA ALA A 17 1.60 -6.78 4.72
C ALA A 17 1.47 -8.21 4.16
N THR A 18 0.28 -8.61 3.72
CA THR A 18 0.02 -9.93 3.13
C THR A 18 0.88 -10.16 1.88
N ASN A 19 0.95 -9.18 0.97
CA ASN A 19 1.81 -9.29 -0.21
C ASN A 19 3.30 -9.35 0.16
N SER A 20 3.72 -8.56 1.16
CA SER A 20 5.11 -8.57 1.65
C SER A 20 5.50 -9.94 2.19
N VAL A 21 4.62 -10.57 2.98
CA VAL A 21 4.84 -11.91 3.53
C VAL A 21 4.84 -12.98 2.43
N ALA A 22 3.94 -12.88 1.46
CA ALA A 22 3.93 -13.83 0.34
C ALA A 22 5.24 -13.74 -0.48
N LYS A 23 5.72 -12.53 -0.75
CA LYS A 23 6.93 -12.29 -1.56
C LYS A 23 8.24 -12.49 -0.80
N SER A 24 8.25 -12.42 0.54
CA SER A 24 9.45 -12.73 1.31
C SER A 24 9.86 -14.21 1.18
N GLY A 25 8.91 -15.13 1.01
CA GLY A 25 9.20 -16.53 0.69
C GLY A 25 9.95 -16.68 -0.64
N GLU A 26 9.54 -15.95 -1.68
CA GLU A 26 10.20 -15.93 -2.98
C GLU A 26 11.63 -15.33 -2.91
N ILE A 27 11.85 -14.35 -2.02
CA ILE A 27 13.18 -13.80 -1.73
C ILE A 27 14.07 -14.86 -1.08
N VAL A 28 13.57 -15.59 -0.09
CA VAL A 28 14.32 -16.65 0.59
C VAL A 28 14.66 -17.79 -0.38
N ASP A 29 13.71 -18.19 -1.23
CA ASP A 29 13.96 -19.18 -2.28
C ASP A 29 14.99 -18.69 -3.31
N GLY A 30 14.93 -17.40 -3.68
CA GLY A 30 15.93 -16.77 -4.53
C GLY A 30 17.33 -16.77 -3.89
N ALA A 31 17.41 -16.47 -2.59
CA ALA A 31 18.66 -16.53 -1.85
C ALA A 31 19.22 -17.96 -1.79
N ALA A 32 18.36 -18.95 -1.56
CA ALA A 32 18.75 -20.35 -1.58
C ALA A 32 19.24 -20.80 -2.97
N GLN A 33 18.65 -20.30 -4.06
CA GLN A 33 19.11 -20.58 -5.43
C GLN A 33 20.48 -19.96 -5.71
N ALA A 34 20.69 -18.71 -5.29
CA ALA A 34 21.99 -18.04 -5.40
C ALA A 34 23.08 -18.79 -4.61
N LEU A 35 22.78 -19.22 -3.39
CA LEU A 35 23.68 -20.02 -2.55
C LEU A 35 24.01 -21.39 -3.17
N LYS A 36 23.07 -21.98 -3.92
CA LYS A 36 23.27 -23.25 -4.65
C LYS A 36 24.01 -23.09 -5.98
N GLY A 37 24.39 -21.88 -6.36
CA GLY A 37 25.20 -21.60 -7.55
C GLY A 37 24.45 -20.95 -8.71
N ASP A 38 23.12 -20.84 -8.65
CA ASP A 38 22.34 -20.05 -9.63
C ASP A 38 22.17 -18.62 -9.13
N VAL A 39 23.26 -17.86 -9.19
CA VAL A 39 23.30 -16.47 -8.70
C VAL A 39 22.38 -15.57 -9.50
N ALA A 40 22.37 -15.70 -10.83
CA ALA A 40 21.57 -14.83 -11.70
C ALA A 40 20.06 -15.08 -11.51
N GLY A 41 19.63 -16.36 -11.49
CA GLY A 41 18.23 -16.72 -11.24
C GLY A 41 17.79 -16.37 -9.83
N GLY A 42 18.65 -16.63 -8.84
CA GLY A 42 18.40 -16.32 -7.43
C GLY A 42 18.26 -14.82 -7.15
N VAL A 43 19.21 -14.01 -7.61
CA VAL A 43 19.17 -12.54 -7.47
C VAL A 43 18.00 -11.95 -8.25
N GLY A 44 17.71 -12.48 -9.45
CA GLY A 44 16.55 -12.06 -10.24
C GLY A 44 15.23 -12.25 -9.50
N LYS A 45 15.04 -13.40 -8.83
CA LYS A 45 13.86 -13.65 -8.00
C LYS A 45 13.76 -12.73 -6.80
N ILE A 46 14.87 -12.48 -6.11
CA ILE A 46 14.92 -11.53 -4.99
C ILE A 46 14.48 -10.14 -5.45
N ALA A 47 15.10 -9.64 -6.53
CA ALA A 47 14.83 -8.30 -7.04
C ALA A 47 13.38 -8.15 -7.53
N ALA A 48 12.86 -9.14 -8.26
CA ALA A 48 11.48 -9.15 -8.73
C ALA A 48 10.49 -9.14 -7.56
N SER A 49 10.75 -9.96 -6.53
CA SER A 49 9.91 -10.03 -5.34
C SER A 49 9.93 -8.72 -4.55
N ALA A 50 11.11 -8.15 -4.31
CA ALA A 50 11.26 -6.86 -3.64
C ALA A 50 10.55 -5.72 -4.41
N THR A 51 10.66 -5.71 -5.74
CA THR A 51 9.99 -4.72 -6.59
C THR A 51 8.47 -4.84 -6.50
N ASN A 52 7.93 -6.07 -6.47
CA ASN A 52 6.49 -6.29 -6.28
C ASN A 52 6.01 -5.79 -4.93
N ILE A 53 6.75 -6.04 -3.84
CA ILE A 53 6.43 -5.51 -2.51
C ILE A 53 6.36 -3.98 -2.55
N ALA A 54 7.41 -3.35 -3.08
CA ALA A 54 7.51 -1.89 -3.16
C ALA A 54 6.37 -1.29 -4.00
N THR A 55 6.04 -1.92 -5.13
CA THR A 55 4.96 -1.47 -6.02
C THR A 55 3.60 -1.55 -5.35
N THR A 56 3.30 -2.67 -4.65
CA THR A 56 2.04 -2.81 -3.90
C THR A 56 1.96 -1.79 -2.77
N ALA A 57 3.04 -1.60 -2.01
CA ALA A 57 3.11 -0.61 -0.94
C ALA A 57 2.85 0.81 -1.46
N ALA A 58 3.48 1.19 -2.57
CA ALA A 58 3.28 2.49 -3.20
C ALA A 58 1.84 2.68 -3.69
N SER A 59 1.27 1.68 -4.36
CA SER A 59 -0.09 1.73 -4.89
C SER A 59 -1.13 1.91 -3.77
N GLU A 60 -1.06 1.11 -2.73
CA GLU A 60 -1.97 1.22 -1.58
C GLU A 60 -1.74 2.53 -0.81
N GLY A 61 -0.49 2.98 -0.66
CA GLY A 61 -0.18 4.26 -0.03
C GLY A 61 -0.78 5.47 -0.78
N VAL A 62 -0.68 5.49 -2.12
CA VAL A 62 -1.31 6.52 -2.95
C VAL A 62 -2.84 6.50 -2.81
N LYS A 63 -3.43 5.30 -2.76
CA LYS A 63 -4.88 5.13 -2.58
C LYS A 63 -5.35 5.69 -1.23
N MET A 64 -4.66 5.36 -0.13
CA MET A 64 -4.94 5.91 1.20
C MET A 64 -4.83 7.44 1.22
N ALA A 65 -3.77 7.99 0.60
CA ALA A 65 -3.56 9.44 0.54
C ALA A 65 -4.72 10.15 -0.19
N ARG A 66 -5.17 9.60 -1.33
CA ARG A 66 -6.32 10.14 -2.07
C ARG A 66 -7.61 10.08 -1.27
N GLN A 67 -7.92 8.93 -0.68
CA GLN A 67 -9.10 8.77 0.18
C GLN A 67 -9.08 9.74 1.37
N ASN A 68 -7.90 10.08 1.86
CA ASN A 68 -7.75 11.06 2.92
C ASN A 68 -8.00 12.49 2.45
N LEU A 69 -7.42 12.88 1.31
CA LEU A 69 -7.66 14.18 0.67
C LEU A 69 -9.14 14.39 0.32
N ASP A 70 -9.80 13.40 -0.26
CA ASP A 70 -11.21 13.48 -0.64
C ASP A 70 -12.09 13.74 0.59
N GLY A 71 -11.80 13.06 1.68
CA GLY A 71 -12.55 13.26 2.90
C GLY A 71 -12.20 14.54 3.66
N VAL A 72 -11.00 15.10 3.50
CA VAL A 72 -10.66 16.45 3.97
C VAL A 72 -11.41 17.50 3.16
N ARG A 73 -11.46 17.33 1.83
CA ARG A 73 -12.22 18.22 0.94
C ARG A 73 -13.69 18.23 1.28
N ALA A 74 -14.31 17.05 1.45
CA ALA A 74 -15.71 16.96 1.86
C ALA A 74 -15.99 17.62 3.22
N ALA A 75 -15.03 17.54 4.16
CA ALA A 75 -15.15 18.23 5.45
C ALA A 75 -15.01 19.76 5.28
N ALA A 76 -14.08 20.23 4.44
CA ALA A 76 -13.90 21.64 4.15
C ALA A 76 -15.12 22.26 3.47
N ASP A 77 -15.70 21.55 2.48
CA ASP A 77 -16.93 21.96 1.80
C ASP A 77 -18.10 22.04 2.79
N SER A 78 -18.25 21.05 3.68
CA SER A 78 -19.28 21.07 4.73
C SER A 78 -19.11 22.23 5.71
N VAL A 79 -17.88 22.63 6.04
CA VAL A 79 -17.63 23.79 6.90
C VAL A 79 -17.97 25.08 6.17
N ALA A 80 -17.61 25.19 4.89
CA ALA A 80 -17.93 26.35 4.07
C ALA A 80 -19.44 26.55 3.94
N ASP A 81 -20.21 25.48 3.70
CA ASP A 81 -21.67 25.53 3.63
C ASP A 81 -22.31 25.98 4.94
N GLU A 82 -21.80 25.51 6.09
CA GLU A 82 -22.35 25.90 7.40
C GLU A 82 -22.03 27.35 7.76
N VAL A 83 -20.85 27.86 7.36
CA VAL A 83 -20.48 29.27 7.54
C VAL A 83 -21.32 30.20 6.65
N ASN A 84 -21.69 29.75 5.46
CA ASN A 84 -22.39 30.57 4.47
C ASN A 84 -23.93 30.55 4.63
N LYS A 85 -24.43 29.84 5.65
CA LYS A 85 -25.87 29.74 5.94
C LYS A 85 -26.39 31.07 6.49
N PRO A 86 -27.42 31.70 5.88
CA PRO A 86 -28.04 32.88 6.46
C PRO A 86 -28.66 32.51 7.82
N ARG A 87 -28.35 33.32 8.84
CA ARG A 87 -28.82 33.14 10.23
C ARG A 87 -30.33 33.27 10.35
#